data_AF-A0A127FCJ9-F1
#
_entry.id   AF-A0A127FCJ9-F1
#
_cell.length_a   1.000
_cell.length_b   1.000
_cell.length_c   1.000
_cell.angle_alpha   90.00
_cell.angle_beta   90.00
_cell.angle_gamma   90.00
#
_symmetry.space_group_name_H-M   'P 1'
#
loop_
_entity.id
_entity.type
_entity.pdbx_description
1 polymer ?
#
loop_
_entity_poly.entity_id
_entity_poly.type
_entity_poly.pdbx_seq_one_letter_code
_entity_poly.pdbx_strand_id
1 'polypeptide(L)'
;MLCGWQLWEWPHVMVEAEFHAIWLSPDGQMVDVTPKLHHETKVLFVSDPRRRYTGATVDNVRLPVRDDQLIRHFIGVSEAITHVLSRGVPTADGHVSVPANEIEPLQQAQQFLGHALLTGLRDHQPCLCGGGRKYKRCHGPELERAFAL
;
A
#
# COMPACT_ATOMS: atom_id res chain seq x y z
N MET A 1 2.82 -10.49 22.35
CA MET A 1 2.97 -9.76 21.07
C MET A 1 2.28 -8.43 21.21
N LEU A 2 2.94 -7.34 20.82
CA LEU A 2 2.37 -5.99 20.87
C LEU A 2 2.02 -5.57 19.44
N CYS A 3 0.74 -5.35 19.18
CA CYS A 3 0.25 -4.87 17.89
C CYS A 3 0.34 -3.34 17.82
N GLY A 4 0.50 -2.83 16.59
CA GLY A 4 0.58 -1.40 16.33
C GLY A 4 0.82 -1.14 14.86
N TRP A 5 1.58 -0.09 14.59
CA TRP A 5 1.85 0.40 13.26
C TRP A 5 3.34 0.57 13.05
N GLN A 6 3.86 -0.03 12.01
CA GLN A 6 5.17 0.27 11.48
C GLN A 6 5.04 1.42 10.47
N LEU A 7 5.83 2.47 10.65
CA LEU A 7 5.76 3.65 9.80
C LEU A 7 6.84 3.59 8.72
N TRP A 8 6.40 3.78 7.48
CA TRP A 8 7.23 3.87 6.28
C TRP A 8 7.09 5.23 5.64
N GLU A 9 8.18 5.70 5.05
CA GLU A 9 8.19 6.87 4.18
C GLU A 9 8.55 6.42 2.77
N TRP A 10 7.72 6.80 1.80
CA TRP A 10 8.15 6.91 0.41
C TRP A 10 8.40 8.40 0.13
N PRO A 11 9.68 8.82 0.03
CA PRO A 11 10.04 10.23 -0.06
C PRO A 11 9.26 10.96 -1.14
N HIS A 12 8.71 12.11 -0.76
CA HIS A 12 7.88 12.98 -1.61
C HIS A 12 6.56 12.36 -2.11
N VAL A 13 6.21 11.12 -1.77
CA VAL A 13 5.01 10.44 -2.27
C VAL A 13 3.99 10.26 -1.14
N MET A 14 4.29 9.43 -0.15
CA MET A 14 3.34 9.13 0.92
C MET A 14 4.07 8.68 2.18
N VAL A 15 3.36 8.76 3.29
CA VAL A 15 3.69 8.00 4.50
C VAL A 15 2.69 6.87 4.64
N GLU A 16 3.16 5.72 5.09
CA GLU A 16 2.36 4.51 5.23
C GLU A 16 2.53 3.94 6.64
N ALA A 17 1.40 3.66 7.29
CA ALA A 17 1.34 2.94 8.54
C ALA A 17 0.89 1.51 8.24
N GLU A 18 1.83 0.58 8.27
CA GLU A 18 1.59 -0.84 8.08
C GLU A 18 1.20 -1.50 9.40
N PHE A 19 0.10 -2.25 9.42
CA PHE A 19 -0.28 -2.97 10.62
C PHE A 19 0.78 -4.03 10.94
N HIS A 20 1.43 -3.88 12.09
CA HIS A 20 2.58 -4.70 12.44
C HIS A 20 2.51 -5.20 13.87
N ALA A 21 3.27 -6.25 14.13
CA ALA A 21 3.35 -6.87 15.43
C ALA A 21 4.80 -7.13 15.82
N ILE A 22 5.14 -6.71 17.03
CA ILE A 22 6.48 -6.88 17.59
C ILE A 22 6.44 -7.81 18.81
N TRP A 23 7.56 -8.48 19.06
CA TRP A 23 7.77 -9.21 20.30
C TRP A 23 8.18 -8.23 21.39
N LEU A 24 7.57 -8.37 22.57
CA LEU A 24 7.98 -7.67 23.78
C LEU A 24 8.67 -8.69 24.65
N SER A 25 9.95 -8.48 24.92
CA SER A 25 10.74 -9.37 25.77
C SER A 25 10.32 -9.27 27.23
N PRO A 26 10.68 -10.24 28.10
CA PRO A 26 10.40 -10.17 29.53
C PRO A 26 11.00 -8.94 30.23
N ASP A 27 12.11 -8.40 29.72
CA ASP A 27 12.75 -7.16 30.18
C ASP A 27 12.19 -5.88 29.53
N GLY A 28 11.15 -6.00 28.70
CA GLY A 28 10.41 -4.87 28.13
C GLY A 28 11.00 -4.31 26.84
N GLN A 29 11.94 -5.00 26.19
CA GLN A 29 12.47 -4.61 24.89
C GLN A 29 11.51 -4.95 23.75
N MET A 30 11.38 -3.99 22.84
CA MET A 30 10.61 -4.14 21.60
C MET A 30 11.52 -4.72 20.51
N VAL A 31 11.24 -5.96 20.10
CA VAL A 31 12.01 -6.66 19.07
C VAL A 31 11.12 -6.97 17.88
N ASP A 32 11.53 -6.50 16.72
CA ASP A 32 10.95 -6.91 15.45
C ASP A 32 11.72 -8.11 14.91
N VAL A 33 11.05 -9.26 14.83
CA VAL A 33 11.65 -10.52 14.35
C VAL A 33 11.46 -10.71 12.84
N THR A 34 10.68 -9.85 12.19
CA THR A 34 10.39 -9.95 10.76
C THR A 34 11.57 -9.41 9.95
N PRO A 35 12.20 -10.23 9.07
CA PRO A 35 13.28 -9.76 8.20
C PRO A 35 12.84 -8.57 7.35
N LYS A 36 13.72 -7.57 7.20
CA LYS A 36 13.48 -6.41 6.34
C LYS A 36 14.19 -6.57 5.01
N LEU A 37 13.43 -6.35 3.92
CA LEU A 37 13.86 -6.59 2.54
C LEU A 37 15.11 -5.79 2.15
N HIS A 38 15.31 -4.59 2.68
CA HIS A 38 16.45 -3.73 2.35
C HIS A 38 17.42 -3.54 3.53
N HIS A 39 17.47 -4.53 4.42
CA HIS A 39 18.36 -4.56 5.58
C HIS A 39 18.17 -3.37 6.53
N GLU A 40 16.96 -2.80 6.60
CA GLU A 40 16.61 -1.81 7.62
C GLU A 40 16.94 -2.37 9.01
N THR A 41 17.83 -1.67 9.72
CA THR A 41 18.26 -2.07 11.07
C THR A 41 17.37 -1.49 12.16
N LYS A 42 16.51 -0.54 11.80
CA LYS A 42 15.57 0.14 12.71
C LYS A 42 14.29 0.47 11.95
N VAL A 43 13.17 0.34 12.65
CA VAL A 43 11.85 0.76 12.17
C VAL A 43 11.22 1.68 13.19
N LEU A 44 10.44 2.65 12.73
CA LEU A 44 9.62 3.47 13.61
C LEU A 44 8.30 2.73 13.86
N PHE A 45 8.09 2.34 15.12
CA PHE A 45 6.89 1.59 15.53
C PHE A 45 6.06 2.40 16.52
N VAL A 46 4.75 2.47 16.26
CA VAL A 46 3.75 3.08 17.13
C VAL A 46 2.83 1.98 17.64
N SER A 47 3.00 1.60 18.92
CA SER A 47 2.13 0.61 19.55
C SER A 47 0.68 1.09 19.61
N ASP A 48 -0.29 0.22 19.32
CA ASP A 48 -1.71 0.48 19.50
C ASP A 48 -2.31 -0.60 20.41
N PRO A 49 -2.36 -0.38 21.74
CA PRO A 49 -2.75 -1.41 22.70
C PRO A 49 -4.23 -1.81 22.59
N ARG A 50 -5.04 -1.10 21.79
CA ARG A 50 -6.44 -1.45 21.52
C ARG A 50 -6.57 -2.44 20.37
N ARG A 51 -5.53 -2.60 19.55
CA ARG A 51 -5.54 -3.53 18.40
C ARG A 51 -5.07 -4.92 18.81
N ARG A 52 -5.67 -5.92 18.18
CA ARG A 52 -5.27 -7.33 18.25
C ARG A 52 -5.33 -7.88 16.83
N TYR A 53 -4.38 -8.73 16.46
CA TYR A 53 -4.49 -9.48 15.22
C TYR A 53 -5.51 -10.60 15.41
N THR A 54 -6.54 -10.63 14.58
CA THR A 54 -7.66 -11.59 14.66
C THR A 54 -7.62 -12.63 13.55
N GLY A 55 -6.48 -12.80 12.88
CA GLY A 55 -6.35 -13.70 11.73
C GLY A 55 -6.89 -13.14 10.41
N ALA A 56 -7.27 -11.86 10.38
CA ALA A 56 -7.75 -11.17 9.18
C ALA A 56 -6.74 -10.11 8.74
N THR A 57 -6.64 -9.92 7.41
CA THR A 57 -5.84 -8.84 6.82
C THR A 57 -6.32 -7.49 7.34
N VAL A 58 -5.37 -6.66 7.76
CA VAL A 58 -5.60 -5.28 8.17
C VAL A 58 -4.94 -4.40 7.12
N ASP A 59 -5.71 -3.52 6.49
CA ASP A 59 -5.15 -2.60 5.50
C ASP A 59 -4.24 -1.57 6.17
N ASN A 60 -3.25 -1.13 5.39
CA ASN A 60 -2.34 -0.09 5.81
C ASN A 60 -3.04 1.26 5.68
N VAL A 61 -2.73 2.17 6.59
CA VAL A 61 -3.18 3.56 6.47
C VAL A 61 -2.14 4.31 5.65
N ARG A 62 -2.54 4.83 4.49
CA ARG A 62 -1.65 5.57 3.58
C ARG A 62 -2.09 7.01 3.50
N LEU A 63 -1.16 7.94 3.73
CA LEU A 63 -1.42 9.37 3.65
C LEU A 63 -0.52 10.01 2.59
N PRO A 64 -1.10 10.73 1.61
CA PRO A 64 -0.31 11.45 0.62
C PRO A 64 0.40 12.63 1.31
N VAL A 65 1.67 12.87 0.98
CA VAL A 65 2.41 14.03 1.55
C VAL A 65 2.01 15.36 0.91
N ARG A 66 1.18 15.34 -0.14
CA ARG A 66 0.75 16.51 -0.91
C ARG A 66 -0.50 16.21 -1.73
N ASP A 67 -1.19 17.27 -2.15
CA ASP A 67 -2.28 17.19 -3.12
C ASP A 67 -1.72 16.79 -4.50
N ASP A 68 -1.90 15.53 -4.88
CA ASP A 68 -1.54 15.01 -6.19
C ASP A 68 -2.47 13.85 -6.55
N GLN A 69 -3.16 13.96 -7.69
CA GLN A 69 -4.11 12.93 -8.11
C GLN A 69 -3.44 11.57 -8.35
N LEU A 70 -2.19 11.55 -8.85
CA LEU A 70 -1.47 10.30 -9.12
C LEU A 70 -1.22 9.51 -7.82
N ILE A 71 -0.89 10.21 -6.73
CA ILE A 71 -0.67 9.60 -5.41
C ILE A 71 -1.99 9.07 -4.86
N ARG A 72 -3.07 9.86 -4.91
CA ARG A 72 -4.40 9.41 -4.45
C ARG A 72 -4.87 8.17 -5.19
N HIS A 73 -4.65 8.13 -6.50
CA HIS A 73 -4.96 6.98 -7.34
C HIS A 73 -4.14 5.75 -6.95
N PHE A 74 -2.84 5.91 -6.68
CA PHE A 74 -2.01 4.81 -6.19
C PHE A 74 -2.51 4.27 -4.84
N ILE A 75 -2.89 5.15 -3.92
CA ILE A 75 -3.46 4.78 -2.61
C ILE A 75 -4.78 4.01 -2.82
N GLY A 76 -5.73 4.56 -3.58
CA GLY A 76 -7.03 3.92 -3.80
C GLY A 76 -6.93 2.56 -4.49
N VAL A 77 -6.02 2.39 -5.45
CA VAL A 77 -5.75 1.08 -6.06
C VAL A 77 -5.18 0.10 -5.03
N SER A 78 -4.27 0.56 -4.16
CA SER A 78 -3.68 -0.27 -3.10
C SER A 78 -4.73 -0.73 -2.08
N GLU A 79 -5.64 0.15 -1.68
CA GLU A 79 -6.79 -0.17 -0.82
C GLU A 79 -7.74 -1.18 -1.48
N ALA A 80 -8.01 -1.02 -2.78
CA ALA A 80 -8.83 -1.98 -3.54
C ALA A 80 -8.17 -3.37 -3.64
N ILE A 81 -6.85 -3.42 -3.84
CA ILE A 81 -6.08 -4.68 -3.81
C ILE A 81 -6.23 -5.34 -2.44
N THR A 82 -6.01 -4.61 -1.35
CA THR A 82 -6.19 -5.15 0.00
C THR A 82 -7.60 -5.65 0.21
N HIS A 83 -8.61 -4.93 -0.27
CA HIS A 83 -10.01 -5.34 -0.18
C HIS A 83 -10.28 -6.66 -0.91
N VAL A 84 -9.79 -6.83 -2.14
CA VAL A 84 -9.90 -8.09 -2.90
C VAL A 84 -9.21 -9.22 -2.15
N LEU A 85 -7.96 -9.03 -1.70
CA LEU A 85 -7.20 -10.04 -0.95
C LEU A 85 -7.87 -10.40 0.39
N SER A 86 -8.47 -9.44 1.08
CA SER A 86 -9.14 -9.69 2.38
C SER A 86 -10.33 -10.66 2.28
N ARG A 87 -10.89 -10.83 1.07
CA ARG A 87 -12.01 -11.73 0.78
C ARG A 87 -11.57 -13.04 0.14
N GLY A 88 -10.27 -13.20 -0.13
CA GLY A 88 -9.71 -14.38 -0.75
C GLY A 88 -9.66 -15.59 0.19
N VAL A 89 -9.35 -16.75 -0.39
CA VAL A 89 -9.25 -18.01 0.33
C VAL A 89 -7.79 -18.28 0.67
N PRO A 90 -7.44 -18.47 1.97
CA PRO A 90 -6.09 -18.86 2.34
C PRO A 90 -5.72 -20.22 1.73
N THR A 91 -4.50 -20.33 1.21
CA THR A 91 -3.94 -21.56 0.66
C THR A 91 -2.97 -22.21 1.66
N ALA A 92 -2.64 -23.49 1.44
CA ALA A 92 -1.83 -24.28 2.39
C ALA A 92 -0.39 -23.76 2.56
N ASP A 93 0.12 -23.02 1.58
CA ASP A 93 1.43 -22.35 1.56
C ASP A 93 1.41 -20.95 2.18
N GLY A 94 0.27 -20.51 2.74
CA GLY A 94 0.13 -19.20 3.39
C GLY A 94 -0.13 -18.05 2.43
N HIS A 95 -0.35 -18.32 1.15
CA HIS A 95 -0.85 -17.33 0.19
C HIS A 95 -2.37 -17.17 0.27
N VAL A 96 -2.90 -16.21 -0.49
CA VAL A 96 -4.33 -15.97 -0.63
C VAL A 96 -4.71 -16.12 -2.08
N SER A 97 -5.69 -16.98 -2.36
CA SER A 97 -6.25 -17.18 -3.69
C SER A 97 -7.46 -16.25 -3.90
N VAL A 98 -7.44 -15.54 -5.03
CA VAL A 98 -8.53 -14.64 -5.49
C VAL A 98 -8.72 -14.82 -7.01
N PRO A 99 -9.91 -14.52 -7.56
CA PRO A 99 -10.13 -14.56 -9.00
C PRO A 99 -9.21 -13.60 -9.77
N ALA A 100 -8.55 -14.12 -10.80
CA ALA A 100 -7.61 -13.35 -11.64
C ALA A 100 -8.23 -12.06 -12.21
N ASN A 101 -9.47 -12.15 -12.68
CA ASN A 101 -10.20 -11.01 -13.26
C ASN A 101 -10.51 -9.89 -12.25
N GLU A 102 -10.45 -10.16 -10.94
CA GLU A 102 -10.61 -9.13 -9.90
C GLU A 102 -9.28 -8.48 -9.53
N ILE A 103 -8.19 -9.25 -9.50
CA ILE A 103 -6.90 -8.78 -8.98
C ILE A 103 -5.95 -8.25 -10.05
N GLU A 104 -5.92 -8.86 -11.24
CA GLU A 104 -4.95 -8.51 -12.29
C GLU A 104 -5.09 -7.06 -12.78
N PRO A 105 -6.30 -6.51 -13.04
CA PRO A 105 -6.43 -5.12 -13.47
C PRO A 105 -5.93 -4.14 -12.40
N LEU A 106 -6.17 -4.43 -11.12
CA LEU A 106 -5.72 -3.62 -10.01
C LEU A 106 -4.19 -3.66 -9.88
N GLN A 107 -3.59 -4.83 -10.02
CA GLN A 107 -2.13 -4.98 -10.00
C GLN A 107 -1.47 -4.25 -11.17
N GLN A 108 -2.03 -4.34 -12.37
CA GLN A 108 -1.54 -3.59 -13.54
C GLN A 108 -1.63 -2.08 -13.31
N ALA A 109 -2.75 -1.60 -12.75
CA ALA A 109 -2.91 -0.19 -12.39
C ALA A 109 -1.89 0.24 -11.32
N GLN A 110 -1.70 -0.56 -10.27
CA GLN A 110 -0.75 -0.26 -9.20
C GLN A 110 0.69 -0.20 -9.73
N GLN A 111 1.08 -1.13 -10.61
CA GLN A 111 2.39 -1.15 -11.26
C GLN A 111 2.61 0.09 -12.12
N PHE A 112 1.63 0.47 -12.95
CA PHE A 112 1.71 1.68 -13.78
C PHE A 112 1.87 2.94 -12.93
N LEU A 113 1.03 3.10 -11.90
CA LEU A 113 1.04 4.27 -11.01
C LEU A 113 2.33 4.32 -10.19
N GLY A 114 2.76 3.16 -9.66
CA GLY A 114 4.01 3.04 -8.91
C GLY A 114 5.21 3.41 -9.77
N HIS A 115 5.29 2.91 -11.01
CA HIS A 115 6.35 3.29 -11.94
C HIS A 115 6.33 4.78 -12.27
N ALA A 116 5.15 5.37 -12.50
CA ALA A 116 5.02 6.81 -12.70
C ALA A 116 5.57 7.62 -11.50
N LEU A 117 5.17 7.24 -10.28
CA LEU A 117 5.64 7.89 -9.05
C LEU A 117 7.16 7.72 -8.84
N LEU A 118 7.71 6.54 -9.12
CA LEU A 118 9.15 6.27 -9.04
C LEU A 118 9.96 7.16 -10.00
N THR A 119 9.41 7.50 -11.16
CA THR A 119 10.07 8.45 -12.10
C THR A 119 9.94 9.92 -11.68
N GLY A 120 9.28 10.21 -10.56
CA GLY A 120 9.02 11.57 -10.08
C GLY A 120 7.87 12.27 -10.81
N LEU A 121 7.07 11.53 -11.58
CA LEU A 121 5.96 12.08 -12.36
C LEU A 121 4.88 12.68 -11.46
N ARG A 122 4.30 13.77 -11.92
CA ARG A 122 3.22 14.52 -11.26
C ARG A 122 1.95 14.51 -12.10
N ASP A 123 0.79 14.63 -11.46
CA ASP A 123 -0.52 14.62 -12.13
C ASP A 123 -0.71 15.64 -13.29
N HIS A 124 0.00 16.77 -13.24
CA HIS A 124 -0.04 17.85 -14.22
C HIS A 124 1.02 17.73 -15.32
N GLN A 125 1.89 16.73 -15.24
CA GLN A 125 2.89 16.41 -16.26
C GLN A 125 2.32 15.43 -17.30
N PRO A 126 2.94 15.33 -18.50
CA PRO A 126 2.55 14.34 -19.50
C PRO A 126 2.52 12.93 -18.91
N CYS A 127 1.48 12.18 -19.27
CA CYS A 127 1.26 10.83 -18.76
C CYS A 127 2.34 9.86 -19.24
N LEU A 128 2.74 8.93 -18.37
CA LEU A 128 3.80 7.95 -18.64
C LEU A 128 3.50 7.02 -19.83
N CYS A 129 2.24 6.93 -20.26
CA CYS A 129 1.85 6.14 -21.42
C CYS A 129 2.39 6.63 -22.77
N GLY A 130 3.01 7.81 -22.82
CA GLY A 130 3.55 8.40 -24.05
C GLY A 130 2.52 9.16 -24.90
N GLY A 131 1.25 9.22 -24.49
CA GLY A 131 0.18 9.89 -25.24
C GLY A 131 0.19 11.42 -25.22
N GLY A 132 1.19 12.06 -24.59
CA GLY A 132 1.39 13.52 -24.57
C GLY A 132 0.40 14.34 -23.72
N ARG A 133 -0.79 13.81 -23.40
CA ARG A 133 -1.75 14.45 -22.48
C ARG A 133 -1.25 14.37 -21.03
N LYS A 134 -1.60 15.37 -20.22
CA LYS A 134 -1.35 15.36 -18.76
C LYS A 134 -1.99 14.12 -18.12
N TYR A 135 -1.36 13.52 -17.10
CA TYR A 135 -1.92 12.35 -16.41
C TYR A 135 -3.39 12.53 -16.01
N LYS A 136 -3.70 13.67 -15.37
CA LYS A 136 -5.07 14.02 -14.94
C LYS A 136 -6.09 14.24 -16.06
N ARG A 137 -5.65 14.16 -17.32
CA ARG A 137 -6.47 14.24 -18.54
C ARG A 137 -6.20 13.08 -19.49
N CYS A 138 -5.57 12.01 -18.99
CA CYS A 138 -5.27 10.79 -19.71
C CYS A 138 -5.80 9.61 -18.90
N HIS A 139 -4.93 8.85 -18.26
CA HIS A 139 -5.30 7.71 -17.43
C HIS A 139 -6.00 8.09 -16.11
N GLY A 140 -5.90 9.34 -15.65
CA GLY A 140 -6.60 9.80 -14.44
C GLY A 140 -8.12 9.58 -14.52
N PRO A 141 -8.84 10.18 -15.48
CA PRO A 141 -10.28 9.99 -15.66
C PRO A 141 -10.71 8.57 -16.04
N GLU A 142 -9.83 7.78 -16.67
CA GLU A 142 -10.10 6.35 -16.93
C GLU A 142 -10.13 5.55 -15.63
N LEU A 143 -9.17 5.81 -14.74
CA LEU A 143 -9.12 5.17 -13.43
C LEU A 143 -10.28 5.63 -12.55
N GLU A 144 -10.60 6.93 -12.49
CA GLU A 144 -11.75 7.41 -11.71
C GLU A 144 -13.06 6.74 -12.15
N ARG A 145 -13.25 6.52 -13.45
CA ARG A 145 -14.42 5.78 -13.97
C ARG A 145 -14.40 4.30 -13.63
N ALA A 146 -13.23 3.67 -13.57
CA ALA A 146 -13.09 2.26 -13.19
C ALA A 146 -13.33 2.03 -11.69
N PHE A 147 -13.06 3.05 -10.86
CA PHE A 147 -13.23 2.99 -9.40
C PHE A 147 -14.54 3.59 -8.90
N ALA A 148 -15.27 4.32 -9.74
CA ALA A 148 -16.65 4.71 -9.49
C ALA A 148 -17.57 3.52 -9.80
N LEU A 149 -18.22 2.95 -8.78
CA LEU A 149 -19.40 2.09 -8.92
C LEU A 149 -20.59 2.90 -9.43
#